data_AF-A0A3P7WWS5-F1
#
_entry.id   AF-A0A3P7WWS5-F1
#
_cell.length_a   1.000
_cell.length_b   1.000
_cell.length_c   1.000
_cell.angle_alpha   90.00
_cell.angle_beta   90.00
_cell.angle_gamma   90.00
#
_symmetry.space_group_name_H-M   'P 1'
#
loop_
_entity.id
_entity.type
_entity.pdbx_description
1 polymer ?
#
loop_
_entity_poly.entity_id
_entity_poly.type
_entity_poly.pdbx_seq_one_letter_code
_entity_poly.pdbx_strand_id
1 'polypeptide(L)'
;MYYIIYYRKIPNFRPFEWLILLMICANCIALAVYQPYPAQDSDTKNIILEQIEYLFIVVFTIECVLKVIALGFLFHPGAYLRNAWNILDFIIVVIGLVSTALSRMNIQGFDVKALRAFRVLRPLRLVSGVPSLQVVLNAILRAMIPLLHIALLVMFVIIIYAIIGLELFCGKLHSTCFDPTTGELAQHTPSTCGFASSAFHCQPNGN
;
A
#
# COMPACT_ATOMS: atom_id res chain seq x y z
N MET A 1 41.08 11.24 -0.79
CA MET A 1 40.34 12.21 -1.62
C MET A 1 39.97 11.66 -3.01
N TYR A 2 40.90 11.06 -3.77
CA TYR A 2 40.62 10.42 -5.07
C TYR A 2 39.57 9.30 -5.04
N TYR A 3 39.57 8.44 -4.01
CA TYR A 3 38.56 7.39 -3.85
C TYR A 3 37.13 7.93 -3.68
N ILE A 4 36.96 9.03 -2.95
CA ILE A 4 35.66 9.67 -2.71
C ILE A 4 35.13 10.33 -4.00
N ILE A 5 36.02 10.90 -4.81
CA ILE A 5 35.66 11.52 -6.10
C ILE A 5 35.32 10.44 -7.15
N TYR A 6 36.02 9.30 -7.15
CA TYR A 6 35.70 8.16 -8.03
C TYR A 6 34.35 7.52 -7.67
N TYR A 7 34.10 7.28 -6.37
CA TYR A 7 32.82 6.75 -5.89
C TYR A 7 31.64 7.68 -6.13
N ARG A 8 31.84 9.01 -6.10
CA ARG A 8 30.78 9.98 -6.43
C ARG A 8 30.42 10.00 -7.92
N LYS A 9 31.31 9.50 -8.79
CA LYS A 9 31.12 9.49 -10.26
C LYS A 9 30.40 8.24 -10.76
N ILE A 10 30.50 7.12 -10.03
CA ILE A 10 29.85 5.84 -10.36
C ILE A 10 28.30 5.91 -10.36
N PRO A 11 27.61 6.49 -9.34
CA PRO A 11 26.15 6.56 -9.34
C PRO A 11 25.58 7.57 -10.35
N ASN A 12 26.41 8.46 -10.90
CA ASN A 12 26.01 9.46 -11.91
C ASN A 12 26.14 8.94 -13.36
N PHE A 13 26.48 7.65 -13.56
CA PHE A 13 26.47 7.08 -14.90
C PHE A 13 25.02 6.94 -15.39
N ARG A 14 24.66 7.71 -16.42
CA ARG A 14 23.33 7.64 -17.08
C ARG A 14 22.85 6.22 -17.44
N PRO A 15 23.70 5.25 -17.87
CA PRO A 15 23.23 3.88 -18.09
C PRO A 15 22.87 3.12 -16.79
N PHE A 16 23.48 3.47 -15.65
CA PHE A 16 23.16 2.86 -14.36
C PHE A 16 21.75 3.28 -13.89
N GLU A 17 21.38 4.55 -14.05
CA GLU A 17 20.04 5.05 -13.73
C GLU A 17 18.95 4.39 -14.60
N TRP A 18 19.22 4.24 -15.91
CA TRP A 18 18.30 3.54 -16.83
C TRP A 18 18.17 2.05 -16.53
N LEU A 19 19.25 1.39 -16.11
CA LEU A 19 19.22 -0.02 -15.71
C LEU A 19 18.33 -0.21 -14.48
N ILE A 20 18.48 0.63 -13.46
CA ILE A 20 17.64 0.58 -12.26
C ILE A 20 16.18 0.86 -12.59
N LEU A 21 15.89 1.84 -13.45
CA LEU A 21 14.54 2.15 -13.90
C LEU A 21 13.89 0.98 -14.65
N LEU A 22 14.61 0.37 -15.58
CA LEU A 22 14.15 -0.81 -16.32
C LEU A 22 13.85 -1.96 -15.36
N MET A 23 14.69 -2.13 -14.34
CA MET A 23 14.55 -3.19 -13.35
C MET A 23 13.36 -2.98 -12.41
N ILE A 24 13.04 -1.73 -12.08
CA ILE A 24 11.80 -1.37 -11.36
C ILE A 24 10.59 -1.68 -12.24
N CYS A 25 10.60 -1.27 -13.52
CA CYS A 25 9.50 -1.57 -14.45
C CYS A 25 9.29 -3.07 -14.63
N ALA A 26 10.37 -3.85 -14.77
CA ALA A 26 10.31 -5.30 -14.84
C ALA A 26 9.73 -5.91 -13.56
N ASN A 27 10.06 -5.37 -12.37
CA ASN A 27 9.45 -5.80 -11.11
C ASN A 27 7.95 -5.47 -11.04
N CYS A 28 7.53 -4.30 -11.54
CA CYS A 28 6.11 -3.94 -11.62
C CYS A 28 5.33 -4.89 -12.54
N ILE A 29 5.91 -5.25 -13.70
CA ILE A 29 5.30 -6.21 -14.63
C ILE A 29 5.21 -7.60 -13.98
N ALA A 30 6.26 -8.04 -13.30
CA ALA A 30 6.25 -9.31 -12.55
C ALA A 30 5.15 -9.32 -11.48
N LEU A 31 4.95 -8.20 -10.77
CA LEU A 31 3.88 -8.05 -9.79
C LEU A 31 2.49 -8.06 -10.44
N ALA A 32 2.33 -7.45 -11.63
CA ALA A 32 1.06 -7.40 -12.35
C ALA A 32 0.65 -8.76 -12.95
N VAL A 33 1.64 -9.57 -13.34
CA VAL A 33 1.44 -10.94 -13.86
C VAL A 33 1.19 -11.95 -12.73
N TYR A 34 1.46 -11.56 -11.48
CA TYR A 34 1.22 -12.40 -10.32
C TYR A 34 -0.28 -12.67 -10.13
N GLN A 35 -0.70 -13.92 -10.33
CA GLN A 35 -2.09 -14.36 -10.15
C GLN A 35 -2.25 -14.94 -8.73
N PRO A 36 -3.05 -14.34 -7.84
CA PRO A 36 -3.33 -14.92 -6.53
C PRO A 36 -4.33 -16.08 -6.71
N TYR A 37 -3.83 -17.30 -6.85
CA TYR A 37 -4.68 -18.49 -6.92
C TYR A 37 -5.23 -18.83 -5.52
N PRO A 38 -6.53 -19.14 -5.36
CA PRO A 38 -7.14 -19.44 -4.06
C PRO A 38 -6.74 -20.83 -3.50
N ALA A 39 -6.08 -21.66 -4.29
CA ALA A 39 -5.52 -22.94 -3.86
C ALA A 39 -3.99 -22.88 -4.02
N GLN A 40 -3.26 -23.55 -3.13
CA GLN A 40 -1.80 -23.54 -3.03
C GLN A 40 -1.10 -24.26 -4.20
N ASP A 41 -1.63 -24.18 -5.41
CA ASP A 41 -1.00 -24.72 -6.61
C ASP A 41 0.13 -23.79 -7.03
N SER A 42 1.34 -24.10 -6.54
CA SER A 42 2.56 -23.43 -6.91
C SER A 42 2.98 -23.85 -8.32
N ASP A 43 2.41 -23.17 -9.32
CA ASP A 43 2.88 -23.25 -10.70
C ASP A 43 4.37 -22.85 -10.81
N THR A 44 5.10 -23.48 -11.72
CA THR A 44 6.49 -23.15 -12.08
C THR A 44 6.70 -21.65 -12.35
N LYS A 45 5.66 -20.96 -12.84
CA LYS A 45 5.66 -19.51 -13.09
C LYS A 45 5.84 -18.71 -11.79
N ASN A 46 5.16 -19.07 -10.71
CA ASN A 46 5.22 -18.35 -9.43
C ASN A 46 6.61 -18.50 -8.78
N ILE A 47 7.23 -19.67 -8.92
CA ILE A 47 8.59 -19.93 -8.43
C ILE A 47 9.61 -19.06 -9.18
N ILE A 48 9.48 -18.96 -10.51
CA ILE A 48 10.35 -18.10 -11.33
C ILE A 48 10.18 -16.62 -10.94
N LEU A 49 8.94 -16.16 -10.75
CA LEU A 49 8.66 -14.79 -10.31
C LEU A 49 9.32 -14.50 -8.95
N GLU A 50 9.24 -15.42 -8.00
CA GLU A 50 9.86 -15.26 -6.68
C GLU A 50 11.40 -15.18 -6.75
N GLN A 51 12.03 -15.97 -7.62
CA GLN A 51 13.48 -15.91 -7.87
C GLN A 51 13.89 -14.54 -8.46
N ILE A 52 13.12 -14.04 -9.42
CA ILE A 52 13.35 -12.73 -10.03
C ILE A 52 13.22 -11.62 -8.98
N GLU A 53 12.22 -11.69 -8.10
CA GLU A 53 12.05 -10.72 -7.02
C GLU A 53 13.19 -10.73 -6.00
N TYR A 54 13.75 -11.91 -5.70
CA TYR A 54 14.93 -12.03 -4.83
C TYR A 54 16.15 -11.37 -5.48
N LEU A 55 16.38 -11.62 -6.77
CA LEU A 55 17.46 -11.00 -7.54
C LEU A 55 17.37 -9.46 -7.51
N PHE A 56 16.16 -8.91 -7.65
CA PHE A 56 15.95 -7.47 -7.55
C PHE A 56 16.31 -6.91 -6.17
N ILE A 57 15.92 -7.57 -5.08
CA ILE A 57 16.29 -7.14 -3.72
C ILE A 57 17.82 -7.09 -3.57
N VAL A 58 18.54 -8.11 -4.05
CA VAL A 58 20.00 -8.18 -3.92
C VAL A 58 20.66 -7.01 -4.64
N VAL A 59 20.29 -6.75 -5.89
CA VAL A 59 20.88 -5.63 -6.65
C VAL A 59 20.54 -4.28 -6.04
N PHE A 60 19.31 -4.08 -5.58
CA PHE A 60 18.89 -2.85 -4.90
C PHE A 60 19.62 -2.64 -3.57
N THR A 61 19.91 -3.73 -2.85
CA THR A 61 20.70 -3.65 -1.62
C THR A 61 22.13 -3.20 -1.92
N ILE A 62 22.76 -3.77 -2.95
CA ILE A 62 24.11 -3.37 -3.39
C ILE A 62 24.12 -1.89 -3.79
N GLU A 63 23.14 -1.45 -4.57
CA GLU A 63 23.02 -0.07 -5.01
C GLU A 63 22.85 0.91 -3.83
N CYS A 64 21.99 0.57 -2.87
CA CYS A 64 21.80 1.35 -1.65
C CYS A 64 23.09 1.45 -0.83
N VAL A 65 23.81 0.33 -0.62
CA VAL A 65 25.09 0.30 0.09
C VAL A 65 26.15 1.16 -0.62
N LEU A 66 26.22 1.07 -1.95
CA LEU A 66 27.14 1.90 -2.74
C LEU A 66 26.82 3.40 -2.58
N LYS A 67 25.55 3.79 -2.61
CA LYS A 67 25.13 5.19 -2.38
C LYS A 67 25.49 5.67 -0.97
N VAL A 68 25.26 4.83 0.04
CA VAL A 68 25.57 5.13 1.45
C VAL A 68 27.08 5.34 1.64
N ILE A 69 27.92 4.50 1.04
CA ILE A 69 29.38 4.64 1.09
C ILE A 69 29.84 5.90 0.33
N ALA A 70 29.26 6.18 -0.84
CA ALA A 70 29.65 7.32 -1.67
C ALA A 70 29.23 8.69 -1.10
N LEU A 71 28.08 8.76 -0.41
CA LEU A 71 27.52 10.01 0.14
C LEU A 71 27.84 10.20 1.65
N GLY A 72 28.24 9.14 2.33
CA GLY A 72 28.48 9.12 3.78
C GLY A 72 27.20 8.92 4.60
N PHE A 73 27.31 8.17 5.71
CA PHE A 73 26.17 7.72 6.52
C PHE A 73 25.49 8.86 7.30
N LEU A 74 26.25 9.69 8.02
CA LEU A 74 25.68 10.73 8.91
C LEU A 74 26.50 12.03 9.07
N PHE A 75 27.84 11.98 9.03
CA PHE A 75 28.69 13.09 9.53
C PHE A 75 29.14 14.15 8.50
N HIS A 76 28.66 14.12 7.25
CA HIS A 76 29.00 15.13 6.24
C HIS A 76 27.82 16.05 5.87
N PRO A 77 28.06 17.31 5.49
CA PRO A 77 27.01 18.29 5.16
C PRO A 77 26.15 17.94 3.93
N GLY A 78 26.48 16.85 3.21
CA GLY A 78 25.68 16.21 2.16
C GLY A 78 25.17 14.81 2.51
N ALA A 79 24.98 14.51 3.80
CA ALA A 79 24.61 13.19 4.30
C ALA A 79 23.39 12.59 3.58
N TYR A 80 23.47 11.29 3.31
CA TYR A 80 22.47 10.50 2.59
C TYR A 80 21.06 10.66 3.16
N LEU A 81 20.94 10.71 4.50
CA LEU A 81 19.67 10.82 5.23
C LEU A 81 19.01 12.21 5.20
N ARG A 82 19.64 13.24 4.62
CA ARG A 82 19.01 14.57 4.51
C ARG A 82 18.08 14.67 3.29
N ASN A 83 18.25 13.77 2.31
CA ASN A 83 17.40 13.72 1.14
C ASN A 83 16.25 12.73 1.36
N ALA A 84 15.01 13.23 1.44
CA ALA A 84 13.81 12.41 1.68
C ALA A 84 13.66 11.26 0.69
N TRP A 85 14.08 11.44 -0.57
CA TRP A 85 14.01 10.40 -1.59
C TRP A 85 14.99 9.26 -1.35
N ASN A 86 16.17 9.56 -0.81
CA ASN A 86 17.15 8.54 -0.41
C ASN A 86 16.70 7.79 0.85
N ILE A 87 16.03 8.46 1.78
CA ILE A 87 15.43 7.81 2.96
C ILE A 87 14.33 6.83 2.54
N LEU A 88 13.45 7.23 1.61
CA LEU A 88 12.41 6.37 1.05
C LEU A 88 13.03 5.11 0.43
N ASP A 89 14.08 5.29 -0.38
CA ASP A 89 14.81 4.20 -1.00
C ASP A 89 15.36 3.21 0.05
N PHE A 90 16.04 3.73 1.08
CA PHE A 90 16.57 2.94 2.19
C PHE A 90 15.50 2.14 2.94
N ILE A 91 14.37 2.79 3.29
CA ILE A 91 13.24 2.13 3.96
C ILE A 91 12.73 0.95 3.14
N ILE A 92 12.58 1.13 1.81
CA ILE A 92 12.09 0.06 0.93
C ILE A 92 13.05 -1.14 0.90
N VAL A 93 14.37 -0.92 0.88
CA VAL A 93 15.37 -2.01 0.94
C VAL A 93 15.34 -2.72 2.29
N VAL A 94 15.26 -1.98 3.39
CA VAL A 94 15.19 -2.57 4.74
C VAL A 94 13.93 -3.41 4.91
N ILE A 95 12.76 -2.90 4.51
CA ILE A 95 11.50 -3.65 4.57
C ILE A 95 11.59 -4.91 3.69
N GLY A 96 12.19 -4.81 2.49
CA GLY A 96 12.42 -5.95 1.61
C GLY A 96 13.32 -7.02 2.23
N LEU A 97 14.44 -6.63 2.82
CA LEU A 97 15.38 -7.52 3.52
C LEU A 97 14.72 -8.21 4.71
N VAL A 98 14.02 -7.46 5.57
CA VAL A 98 13.32 -8.00 6.74
C VAL A 98 12.23 -8.99 6.31
N SER A 99 11.43 -8.64 5.30
CA SER A 99 10.40 -9.51 4.75
C SER A 99 10.97 -10.84 4.23
N THR A 100 12.08 -10.78 3.48
CA THR A 100 12.75 -12.00 2.98
C THR A 100 13.40 -12.80 4.10
N ALA A 101 14.06 -12.15 5.07
CA ALA A 101 14.69 -12.84 6.20
C ALA A 101 13.66 -13.56 7.08
N LEU A 102 12.53 -12.92 7.39
CA LEU A 102 11.45 -13.52 8.16
C LEU A 102 10.81 -14.71 7.42
N SER A 103 10.61 -14.59 6.10
CA SER A 103 10.11 -15.70 5.28
C SER A 103 11.04 -16.92 5.31
N ARG A 104 12.37 -16.70 5.33
CA ARG A 104 13.37 -17.77 5.40
C ARG A 104 13.47 -18.42 6.78
N MET A 105 13.28 -17.65 7.85
CA MET A 105 13.35 -18.16 9.22
C MET A 105 12.08 -18.88 9.68
N ASN A 106 11.00 -18.85 8.89
CA ASN A 106 9.72 -19.52 9.15
C ASN A 106 9.26 -19.43 10.62
N ILE A 107 9.37 -18.23 11.21
CA ILE A 107 8.99 -18.01 12.60
C ILE A 107 7.47 -18.17 12.70
N GLN A 108 7.03 -19.24 13.37
CA GLN A 108 5.62 -19.55 13.59
C GLN A 108 4.98 -18.39 14.36
N GLY A 109 4.19 -17.56 13.67
CA GLY A 109 3.47 -16.42 14.27
C GLY A 109 3.36 -15.16 13.40
N PHE A 110 4.17 -15.01 12.35
CA PHE A 110 4.04 -13.89 11.43
C PHE A 110 3.33 -14.30 10.14
N ASP A 111 2.25 -13.58 9.79
CA ASP A 111 1.58 -13.75 8.50
C ASP A 111 2.48 -13.23 7.37
N VAL A 112 3.25 -14.15 6.79
CA VAL A 112 4.13 -13.91 5.65
C VAL A 112 3.38 -13.36 4.43
N LYS A 113 2.05 -13.47 4.37
CA LYS A 113 1.22 -12.87 3.31
C LYS A 113 1.19 -11.35 3.40
N ALA A 114 1.06 -10.79 4.61
CA ALA A 114 1.10 -9.34 4.80
C ALA A 114 2.48 -8.75 4.47
N LEU A 115 3.56 -9.47 4.82
CA LEU A 115 4.93 -9.06 4.51
C LEU A 115 5.22 -9.03 3.00
N ARG A 116 4.51 -9.83 2.22
CA ARG A 116 4.57 -9.82 0.75
C ARG A 116 3.92 -8.57 0.15
N ALA A 117 2.90 -8.01 0.82
CA ALA A 117 2.19 -6.81 0.35
C ALA A 117 3.09 -5.57 0.29
N PHE A 118 4.09 -5.45 1.18
CA PHE A 118 5.05 -4.33 1.16
C PHE A 118 5.86 -4.21 -0.14
N ARG A 119 5.91 -5.25 -0.97
CA ARG A 119 6.55 -5.19 -2.29
C ARG A 119 5.85 -4.19 -3.23
N VAL A 120 4.58 -3.86 -2.97
CA VAL A 120 3.83 -2.79 -3.66
C VAL A 120 4.47 -1.40 -3.47
N LEU A 121 5.38 -1.26 -2.51
CA LEU A 121 6.10 -0.01 -2.29
C LEU A 121 7.27 0.19 -3.28
N ARG A 122 7.79 -0.88 -3.90
CA ARG A 122 8.93 -0.80 -4.82
C ARG A 122 8.74 0.15 -6.01
N PRO A 123 7.57 0.21 -6.67
CA PRO A 123 7.29 1.21 -7.70
C PRO A 123 7.52 2.66 -7.25
N LEU A 124 7.40 2.98 -5.94
CA LEU A 124 7.68 4.33 -5.45
C LEU A 124 9.15 4.73 -5.62
N ARG A 125 10.08 3.76 -5.77
CA ARG A 125 11.49 4.05 -6.10
C ARG A 125 11.65 4.70 -7.48
N LEU A 126 10.69 4.52 -8.39
CA LEU A 126 10.66 5.22 -9.67
C LEU A 126 10.68 6.74 -9.46
N VAL A 127 10.00 7.21 -8.42
CA VAL A 127 9.97 8.63 -8.06
C VAL A 127 11.35 9.11 -7.62
N SER A 128 12.05 8.35 -6.78
CA SER A 128 13.41 8.72 -6.36
C SER A 128 14.42 8.68 -7.52
N GLY A 129 14.19 7.86 -8.55
CA GLY A 129 15.05 7.76 -9.73
C GLY A 129 14.79 8.82 -10.82
N VAL A 130 13.57 9.36 -10.91
CA VAL A 130 13.18 10.29 -11.97
C VAL A 130 12.93 11.70 -11.40
N PRO A 131 13.81 12.69 -11.67
CA PRO A 131 13.69 14.01 -11.07
C PRO A 131 12.43 14.77 -11.48
N SER A 132 11.88 14.52 -12.68
CA SER A 132 10.61 15.14 -13.10
C SER A 132 9.42 14.68 -12.24
N LEU A 133 9.39 13.41 -11.80
CA LEU A 133 8.35 12.90 -10.91
C LEU A 133 8.42 13.53 -9.51
N GLN A 134 9.64 13.83 -9.03
CA GLN A 134 9.84 14.48 -7.73
C GLN A 134 9.24 15.89 -7.71
N VAL A 135 9.40 16.65 -8.80
CA VAL A 135 8.81 17.99 -8.93
C VAL A 135 7.28 17.91 -8.89
N VAL A 136 6.70 16.97 -9.64
CA VAL A 136 5.24 16.76 -9.68
C VAL A 136 4.70 16.37 -8.30
N LEU A 137 5.33 15.41 -7.62
CA LEU A 137 4.90 15.00 -6.28
C LEU A 137 5.06 16.10 -5.24
N ASN A 138 6.13 16.89 -5.30
CA ASN A 138 6.28 18.07 -4.45
C ASN A 138 5.19 19.12 -4.70
N ALA A 139 4.76 19.30 -5.95
CA ALA A 139 3.64 20.18 -6.27
C ALA A 139 2.32 19.65 -5.70
N ILE A 140 2.06 18.34 -5.84
CA ILE A 140 0.87 17.67 -5.26
C ILE A 140 0.86 17.82 -3.73
N LEU A 141 1.97 17.53 -3.06
CA LEU A 141 2.07 17.65 -1.60
C LEU A 141 1.84 19.08 -1.12
N ARG A 142 2.36 20.09 -1.84
CA ARG A 142 2.10 21.50 -1.52
C ARG A 142 0.64 21.88 -1.72
N ALA A 143 -0.02 21.37 -2.76
CA ALA A 143 -1.44 21.60 -3.00
C ALA A 143 -2.36 20.86 -1.99
N MET A 144 -1.88 19.79 -1.37
CA MET A 144 -2.64 19.03 -0.36
C MET A 144 -2.77 19.79 0.97
N ILE A 145 -1.77 20.60 1.34
CA ILE A 145 -1.76 21.36 2.60
C ILE A 145 -3.02 22.25 2.76
N PRO A 146 -3.40 23.11 1.78
CA PRO A 146 -4.63 23.90 1.91
C PRO A 146 -5.91 23.05 1.91
N LEU A 147 -5.93 21.91 1.20
CA LEU A 147 -7.07 21.00 1.20
C LEU A 147 -7.30 20.33 2.55
N LEU A 148 -6.25 20.17 3.37
CA LEU A 148 -6.35 19.60 4.72
C LEU A 148 -7.31 20.41 5.61
N HIS A 149 -7.32 21.74 5.48
CA HIS A 149 -8.24 22.58 6.24
C HIS A 149 -9.71 22.35 5.87
N ILE A 150 -9.99 22.17 4.57
CA ILE A 150 -11.35 21.85 4.08
C ILE A 150 -11.73 20.44 4.52
N ALA A 151 -10.82 19.47 4.40
CA ALA A 151 -11.03 18.09 4.83
C ALA A 151 -11.34 18.00 6.34
N LEU A 152 -10.67 18.79 7.16
CA LEU A 152 -10.93 18.87 8.60
C LEU A 152 -12.34 19.40 8.89
N LEU A 153 -12.77 20.45 8.17
CA LEU A 153 -14.14 20.97 8.29
C LEU A 153 -15.18 19.91 7.90
N VAL A 154 -14.97 19.23 6.77
CA VAL A 154 -15.86 18.16 6.29
C VAL A 154 -15.91 17.00 7.29
N MET A 155 -14.77 16.60 7.86
CA MET A 155 -14.71 15.57 8.90
C MET A 155 -15.56 15.97 10.12
N PHE A 156 -15.45 17.22 10.58
CA PHE A 156 -16.25 17.72 11.70
C PHE A 156 -17.76 17.67 11.42
N VAL A 157 -18.17 18.07 10.22
CA VAL A 157 -19.57 18.00 9.78
C VAL A 157 -20.07 16.55 9.75
N ILE A 158 -19.27 15.62 9.21
CA ILE A 158 -19.60 14.19 9.19
C ILE A 158 -19.78 13.66 10.62
N ILE A 159 -18.93 14.05 11.57
CA ILE A 159 -19.04 13.61 12.97
C ILE A 159 -20.35 14.10 13.61
N ILE A 160 -20.73 15.37 13.41
CA ILE A 160 -21.99 15.92 13.93
C ILE A 160 -23.18 15.12 13.39
N TYR A 161 -23.25 14.93 12.07
CA TYR A 161 -24.34 14.17 11.47
C TYR A 161 -24.32 12.69 11.85
N ALA A 162 -23.14 12.10 12.09
CA ALA A 162 -23.01 10.73 12.56
C ALA A 162 -23.56 10.57 13.98
N ILE A 163 -23.28 11.51 14.90
CA ILE A 163 -23.84 11.49 16.26
C ILE A 163 -25.36 11.68 16.22
N ILE A 164 -25.84 12.66 15.46
CA ILE A 164 -27.28 12.88 15.28
C ILE A 164 -27.96 11.64 14.69
N GLY A 165 -27.36 11.03 13.67
CA GLY A 165 -27.87 9.80 13.04
C GLY A 165 -27.85 8.60 13.98
N LEU A 166 -26.82 8.48 14.83
CA LEU A 166 -26.75 7.44 15.86
C LEU A 166 -27.91 7.61 16.85
N GLU A 167 -28.11 8.81 17.41
CA GLU A 167 -29.20 9.06 18.37
C GLU A 167 -30.59 8.85 17.75
N LEU A 168 -30.78 9.24 16.48
CA LEU A 168 -32.07 9.09 15.77
C LEU A 168 -32.38 7.64 15.38
N PHE A 169 -31.38 6.90 14.90
CA PHE A 169 -31.58 5.61 14.23
C PHE A 169 -31.05 4.41 15.01
N CYS A 170 -30.47 4.60 16.19
CA CYS A 170 -30.02 3.48 17.03
C CYS A 170 -31.18 2.52 17.30
N GLY A 171 -30.98 1.23 16.98
CA GLY A 171 -31.95 0.16 17.23
C GLY A 171 -33.18 0.15 16.31
N LYS A 172 -33.33 1.11 15.38
CA LYS A 172 -34.51 1.17 14.48
C LYS A 172 -34.39 0.30 13.23
N LEU A 173 -33.18 -0.11 12.86
CA LEU A 173 -32.89 -0.83 11.61
C LEU A 173 -32.74 -2.35 11.78
N HIS A 174 -33.05 -2.92 12.95
CA HIS A 174 -32.83 -4.35 13.24
C HIS A 174 -34.04 -5.26 12.91
N SER A 175 -35.19 -4.69 12.56
CA SER A 175 -36.41 -5.45 12.31
C SER A 175 -36.60 -5.73 10.82
N THR A 176 -36.83 -6.98 10.44
CA THR A 176 -37.21 -7.40 9.08
C THR A 176 -38.40 -8.35 9.13
N CYS A 177 -39.15 -8.45 8.03
CA CYS A 177 -40.30 -9.35 7.92
C CYS A 177 -39.84 -10.80 7.70
N PHE A 178 -40.41 -11.71 8.49
CA PHE A 178 -40.24 -13.15 8.35
C PHE A 178 -41.59 -13.82 8.13
N ASP A 179 -41.61 -14.90 7.35
CA ASP A 179 -42.79 -15.72 7.19
C ASP A 179 -42.99 -16.61 8.44
N PRO A 180 -44.14 -16.55 9.13
CA PRO A 180 -44.40 -17.34 10.34
C PRO A 180 -44.44 -18.85 10.09
N THR A 181 -44.56 -19.31 8.85
CA THR A 181 -44.69 -20.74 8.51
C THR A 181 -43.38 -21.39 8.06
N THR A 182 -42.57 -20.72 7.24
CA THR A 182 -41.31 -21.27 6.72
C THR A 182 -40.09 -20.82 7.50
N GLY A 183 -40.19 -19.73 8.29
CA GLY A 183 -39.05 -19.10 8.95
C GLY A 183 -38.08 -18.42 7.98
N GLU A 184 -38.42 -18.36 6.69
CA GLU A 184 -37.63 -17.69 5.67
C GLU A 184 -37.94 -16.19 5.60
N LEU A 185 -37.04 -15.43 4.98
CA LEU A 185 -37.21 -14.00 4.73
C LEU A 185 -38.42 -13.79 3.81
N ALA A 186 -39.35 -12.92 4.22
CA ALA A 186 -40.56 -12.65 3.43
C ALA A 186 -40.29 -11.90 2.12
N GLN A 187 -39.06 -11.38 1.92
CA GLN A 187 -38.63 -10.64 0.73
C GLN A 187 -37.22 -11.11 0.31
N HIS A 188 -36.98 -11.22 -1.01
CA HIS A 188 -35.67 -11.56 -1.58
C HIS A 188 -34.59 -10.50 -1.28
N THR A 189 -34.99 -9.23 -1.08
CA THR A 189 -34.15 -8.15 -0.56
C THR A 189 -34.74 -7.67 0.77
N PRO A 190 -34.15 -8.00 1.92
CA PRO A 190 -34.71 -7.65 3.21
C PRO A 190 -34.71 -6.13 3.42
N SER A 191 -35.88 -5.57 3.70
CA SER A 191 -36.07 -4.16 4.06
C SER A 191 -36.45 -4.02 5.54
N THR A 192 -36.12 -2.88 6.14
CA THR A 192 -36.41 -2.63 7.55
C THR A 192 -37.90 -2.38 7.78
N CYS A 193 -38.53 -3.10 8.71
CA CYS A 193 -39.93 -2.93 9.07
C CYS A 193 -40.12 -2.28 10.46
N GLY A 194 -41.29 -1.72 10.72
CA GLY A 194 -41.60 -1.11 12.03
C GLY A 194 -43.10 -1.10 12.35
N PHE A 195 -43.43 -0.82 13.61
CA PHE A 195 -44.81 -0.73 14.11
C PHE A 195 -45.36 0.70 14.15
N ALA A 196 -44.55 1.70 13.86
CA ALA A 196 -45.00 3.09 13.76
C ALA A 196 -45.80 3.30 12.48
N SER A 197 -46.81 4.18 12.50
CA SER A 197 -47.68 4.46 11.34
C SER A 197 -46.95 5.02 10.11
N SER A 198 -45.77 5.61 10.30
CA SER A 198 -44.90 6.12 9.23
C SER A 198 -43.86 5.10 8.77
N ALA A 199 -43.80 3.91 9.38
CA ALA A 199 -42.85 2.87 9.04
C ALA A 199 -43.45 1.89 8.02
N PHE A 200 -42.59 1.18 7.31
CA PHE A 200 -43.01 0.10 6.43
C PHE A 200 -43.58 -1.06 7.26
N HIS A 201 -44.82 -1.43 7.01
CA HIS A 201 -45.50 -2.53 7.69
C HIS A 201 -45.39 -3.82 6.87
N CYS A 202 -45.07 -4.94 7.55
CA CYS A 202 -45.11 -6.25 6.92
C CYS A 202 -46.57 -6.56 6.52
N GLN A 203 -46.81 -6.81 5.23
CA GLN A 203 -48.11 -7.28 4.77
C GLN A 203 -48.30 -8.72 5.25
N PRO A 204 -49.39 -9.02 5.99
CA PRO A 204 -49.77 -10.38 6.27
C PRO A 204 -50.33 -10.98 4.98
N ASN A 205 -49.57 -11.89 4.36
CA ASN A 205 -49.90 -12.65 3.16
C ASN A 205 -50.04 -11.80 1.88
N GLY A 206 -49.01 -11.87 1.03
CA GLY A 206 -49.22 -11.72 -0.40
C GLY A 206 -50.00 -12.94 -0.92
N ASN A 207 -51.17 -12.69 -1.47
CA ASN A 207 -51.58 -13.41 -2.68
C ASN A 207 -50.99 -12.68 -3.88
#